data_AF-A0A537RFA7-F1
#
_entry.id   AF-A0A537RFA7-F1
#
_cell.length_a   1.000
_cell.length_b   1.000
_cell.length_c   1.000
_cell.angle_alpha   90.00
_cell.angle_beta   90.00
_cell.angle_gamma   90.00
#
_symmetry.space_group_name_H-M   'P 1'
#
loop_
_entity.id
_entity.type
_entity.pdbx_description
1 polymer ?
#
loop_
_entity_poly.entity_id
_entity_poly.type
_entity_poly.pdbx_seq_one_letter_code
_entity_poly.pdbx_strand_id
1 'polypeptide(L)'
;MQLPSILHGESRTRLLQGAFAGFLATVVIGFGWGGWTLASTAQETAAKSAAAAVVAVLAPMCADKFRQAADASTNMAELKKVSSWMQDSYIEKGGWATFPGTTSPERGVAQACASLLTTLK
;
A
#
# COMPACT_ATOMS: atom_id res chain seq x y z
N MET A 1 2.82 -14.63 -50.31
CA MET A 1 3.16 -15.73 -49.39
C MET A 1 1.93 -16.63 -49.28
N GLN A 2 1.90 -17.72 -50.04
CA GLN A 2 0.78 -18.67 -50.04
C GLN A 2 0.84 -19.50 -48.75
N LEU A 3 -0.12 -19.33 -47.85
CA LEU A 3 -0.26 -20.20 -46.68
C LEU A 3 -0.58 -21.63 -47.15
N PRO A 4 0.11 -22.65 -46.62
CA PRO A 4 -0.07 -24.03 -47.06
C PRO A 4 -1.50 -24.53 -46.79
N SER A 5 -2.03 -25.37 -47.68
CA SER A 5 -3.44 -25.83 -47.70
C SER A 5 -3.89 -26.54 -46.42
N ILE A 6 -2.94 -27.05 -45.63
CA ILE A 6 -3.15 -27.61 -44.27
C ILE A 6 -3.71 -26.60 -43.25
N LEU A 7 -3.64 -25.30 -43.56
CA LEU A 7 -4.23 -24.23 -42.76
C LEU A 7 -5.62 -23.82 -43.28
N HIS A 8 -6.29 -24.54 -44.19
CA HIS A 8 -7.65 -24.16 -44.60
C HIS A 8 -8.69 -24.36 -43.48
N GLY A 9 -9.64 -23.42 -43.39
CA GLY A 9 -10.89 -23.39 -42.62
C GLY A 9 -10.91 -24.13 -41.28
N GLU A 10 -11.18 -25.43 -41.33
CA GLU A 10 -11.48 -26.29 -40.19
C GLU A 10 -10.25 -26.62 -39.32
N SER A 11 -9.06 -26.65 -39.90
CA SER A 11 -7.80 -26.85 -39.17
C SER A 11 -7.39 -25.59 -38.41
N ARG A 12 -7.59 -24.41 -39.01
CA ARG A 12 -7.29 -23.12 -38.37
C ARG A 12 -8.17 -22.87 -37.15
N THR A 13 -9.47 -23.16 -37.24
CA THR A 13 -10.40 -22.99 -36.11
C THR A 13 -10.05 -23.91 -34.94
N ARG A 14 -9.65 -25.16 -35.20
CA ARG A 14 -9.19 -26.09 -34.16
C ARG A 14 -7.88 -25.65 -33.50
N LEU A 15 -6.92 -25.16 -34.28
CA LEU A 15 -5.66 -24.62 -33.75
C LEU A 15 -5.92 -23.38 -32.87
N LEU A 16 -6.82 -22.49 -33.28
CA LEU A 16 -7.20 -21.31 -32.50
C LEU A 16 -7.92 -21.68 -31.20
N GLN A 17 -8.83 -22.67 -31.23
CA GLN A 17 -9.48 -23.18 -30.02
C GLN A 17 -8.47 -23.80 -29.04
N GLY A 18 -7.54 -24.62 -29.54
CA GLY A 18 -6.48 -25.21 -28.72
C GLY A 18 -5.56 -24.15 -28.11
N ALA A 19 -5.16 -23.14 -28.90
CA ALA A 19 -4.35 -22.01 -28.42
C ALA A 19 -5.08 -21.21 -27.34
N PHE A 20 -6.38 -20.94 -27.52
CA PHE A 20 -7.18 -20.21 -26.54
C PHE A 20 -7.35 -21.01 -25.25
N ALA A 21 -7.64 -22.31 -25.36
CA ALA A 21 -7.75 -23.19 -24.20
C ALA A 21 -6.42 -23.30 -23.43
N GLY A 22 -5.29 -23.43 -24.14
CA GLY A 22 -3.95 -23.47 -23.53
C GLY A 22 -3.57 -22.16 -22.85
N PHE A 23 -3.89 -21.01 -23.47
CA PHE A 23 -3.69 -19.69 -22.88
C PHE A 23 -4.48 -19.54 -21.59
N LEU A 24 -5.78 -19.86 -21.61
CA LEU A 24 -6.62 -19.80 -20.41
C LEU A 24 -6.12 -20.72 -19.30
N ALA A 25 -5.73 -21.96 -19.63
CA ALA A 25 -5.16 -22.88 -18.66
C ALA A 25 -3.88 -22.33 -18.02
N THR A 26 -2.98 -21.75 -18.83
CA THR A 26 -1.73 -21.14 -18.34
C THR A 26 -1.98 -19.93 -17.46
N VAL A 27 -2.93 -19.05 -17.84
CA VAL A 27 -3.33 -17.89 -17.02
C VAL A 27 -3.92 -18.34 -15.69
N VAL A 28 -4.86 -19.29 -15.69
CA VAL A 28 -5.49 -19.77 -14.44
C VAL A 28 -4.46 -20.41 -13.51
N ILE A 29 -3.58 -21.26 -14.04
CA ILE A 29 -2.55 -21.90 -13.21
C ILE A 29 -1.52 -20.87 -12.74
N GLY A 30 -1.06 -19.98 -13.62
CA GLY A 30 -0.06 -18.96 -13.31
C GLY A 30 -0.55 -17.97 -12.25
N PHE A 31 -1.73 -17.40 -12.43
CA PHE A 31 -2.30 -16.40 -11.50
C PHE A 31 -2.96 -17.01 -10.27
N GLY A 32 -3.36 -18.29 -10.31
CA GLY A 32 -3.95 -18.99 -9.17
C GLY A 32 -2.92 -19.57 -8.22
N TRP A 33 -2.02 -20.43 -8.72
CA TRP A 33 -1.02 -21.13 -7.90
C TRP A 33 0.41 -20.73 -8.22
N GLY A 34 0.71 -20.42 -9.49
CA GLY A 34 2.07 -20.06 -9.94
C GLY A 34 2.60 -18.74 -9.41
N GLY A 35 1.81 -17.96 -8.67
CA GLY A 35 2.22 -16.68 -8.10
C GLY A 35 2.51 -15.60 -9.14
N TRP A 36 2.00 -15.74 -10.36
CA TRP A 36 2.11 -14.70 -11.38
C TRP A 36 1.33 -13.47 -10.93
N THR A 37 2.00 -12.32 -11.02
CA THR A 37 1.41 -11.01 -10.77
C THR A 37 1.74 -10.10 -11.95
N LEU A 38 0.87 -9.14 -12.26
CA LEU A 38 1.19 -8.13 -13.26
C LEU A 38 2.32 -7.24 -12.71
N ALA A 39 3.24 -6.81 -13.58
CA ALA A 39 4.31 -5.89 -13.19
C ALA A 39 3.77 -4.60 -12.53
N SER A 40 2.63 -4.10 -13.01
CA SER A 40 1.96 -2.94 -12.42
C SER A 40 1.48 -3.22 -10.99
N THR A 41 0.86 -4.38 -10.75
CA THR A 41 0.44 -4.81 -9.41
C THR A 41 1.63 -5.03 -8.50
N ALA A 42 2.70 -5.67 -8.98
CA ALA A 42 3.92 -5.88 -8.20
C ALA A 42 4.56 -4.56 -7.76
N GLN A 43 4.63 -3.57 -8.67
CA GLN A 43 5.17 -2.24 -8.36
C GLN A 43 4.27 -1.47 -7.37
N GLU A 44 2.94 -1.52 -7.55
CA GLU A 44 2.00 -0.87 -6.63
C GLU A 44 2.05 -1.51 -5.23
N THR A 45 2.08 -2.85 -5.16
CA THR A 45 2.21 -3.57 -3.89
C THR A 45 3.55 -3.28 -3.22
N ALA A 46 4.65 -3.23 -3.99
CA ALA A 46 5.95 -2.85 -3.46
C ALA A 46 5.93 -1.43 -2.87
N ALA A 47 5.39 -0.44 -3.59
CA ALA A 47 5.28 0.93 -3.11
C ALA A 47 4.40 1.04 -1.85
N LYS A 48 3.25 0.35 -1.83
CA LYS A 48 2.37 0.30 -0.64
C LYS A 48 3.05 -0.38 0.54
N SER A 49 3.78 -1.47 0.32
CA SER A 49 4.49 -2.19 1.38
C SER A 49 5.61 -1.36 1.97
N ALA A 50 6.35 -0.61 1.14
CA ALA A 50 7.39 0.30 1.59
C ALA A 50 6.80 1.43 2.43
N ALA A 51 5.73 2.07 1.96
CA ALA A 51 5.03 3.10 2.72
C ALA A 51 4.49 2.56 4.06
N ALA A 52 3.85 1.39 4.06
CA ALA A 52 3.34 0.76 5.27
C ALA A 52 4.45 0.39 6.26
N ALA A 53 5.59 -0.11 5.78
CA ALA A 53 6.75 -0.43 6.63
C ALA A 53 7.34 0.83 7.27
N VAL A 54 7.46 1.93 6.50
CA VAL A 54 7.88 3.23 7.04
C VAL A 54 6.89 3.69 8.11
N VAL A 55 5.58 3.64 7.84
CA VAL A 55 4.55 4.01 8.82
C VAL A 55 4.62 3.15 10.08
N ALA A 56 4.80 1.84 9.96
CA ALA A 56 4.87 0.93 11.10
C ALA A 56 6.07 1.20 12.01
N VAL A 57 7.17 1.71 11.48
CA VAL A 57 8.38 2.05 12.26
C VAL A 57 8.35 3.48 12.78
N LEU A 58 7.87 4.44 11.98
CA LEU A 58 7.89 5.85 12.35
C LEU A 58 6.71 6.25 13.25
N ALA A 59 5.54 5.60 13.11
CA ALA A 59 4.39 5.88 13.98
C ALA A 59 4.68 5.68 15.48
N PRO A 60 5.30 4.57 15.94
CA PRO A 60 5.66 4.43 17.34
C PRO A 60 6.70 5.46 17.79
N MET A 61 7.67 5.83 16.94
CA MET A 61 8.61 6.90 17.25
C MET A 61 7.91 8.26 17.43
N CYS A 62 6.93 8.58 16.58
CA CYS A 62 6.11 9.78 16.74
C CYS A 62 5.37 9.76 18.08
N ALA A 63 4.77 8.62 18.45
CA ALA A 63 4.08 8.48 19.73
C ALA A 63 5.03 8.67 20.92
N ASP A 64 6.25 8.12 20.87
CA ASP A 64 7.25 8.33 21.92
C ASP A 64 7.73 9.78 22.00
N LYS A 65 7.96 10.43 20.85
CA LYS A 65 8.30 11.86 20.79
C LYS A 65 7.19 12.74 21.38
N PHE A 66 5.93 12.40 21.09
CA PHE A 66 4.77 13.09 21.64
C PHE A 66 4.70 12.94 23.16
N ARG A 67 4.96 11.74 23.69
CA ARG A 67 4.96 11.45 25.13
C ARG A 67 6.13 12.09 25.88
N GLN A 68 7.28 12.25 25.22
CA GLN A 68 8.47 12.90 25.80
C GLN A 68 8.42 14.43 25.69
N ALA A 69 7.46 15.00 24.97
CA ALA A 69 7.30 16.44 24.90
C ALA A 69 6.98 17.03 26.28
N ALA A 70 7.52 18.21 26.59
CA ALA A 70 7.29 18.88 27.88
C ALA A 70 5.79 19.08 28.19
N ASP A 71 4.98 19.28 27.16
CA ASP A 71 3.54 19.50 27.25
C ASP A 71 2.69 18.26 26.87
N ALA A 72 3.25 17.05 26.98
CA ALA A 72 2.61 15.81 26.53
C ALA A 72 1.19 15.59 27.09
N SER A 73 0.96 15.92 28.36
CA SER A 73 -0.35 15.77 29.01
C SER A 73 -1.40 16.74 28.44
N THR A 74 -1.02 18.01 28.27
CA THR A 74 -1.87 19.05 27.67
C THR A 74 -2.17 18.71 26.21
N ASN A 75 -1.15 18.33 25.44
CA ASN A 75 -1.31 17.96 24.04
C ASN A 75 -2.14 16.68 23.87
N MET A 76 -2.04 15.68 24.76
CA MET A 76 -2.91 14.50 24.75
C MET A 76 -4.37 14.90 24.99
N ALA A 77 -4.63 15.81 25.93
CA ALA A 77 -5.97 16.27 26.24
C ALA A 77 -6.58 17.03 25.04
N GLU A 78 -5.80 17.87 24.39
CA GLU A 78 -6.21 18.57 23.16
C GLU A 78 -6.41 17.59 21.99
N LEU A 79 -5.49 16.65 21.77
CA LEU A 79 -5.60 15.62 20.74
C LEU A 79 -6.90 14.80 20.86
N LYS A 80 -7.30 14.47 22.09
CA LYS A 80 -8.56 13.75 22.37
C LYS A 80 -9.81 14.62 22.16
N LYS A 81 -9.69 15.95 22.22
CA LYS A 81 -10.80 16.88 21.92
C LYS A 81 -10.97 17.11 20.43
N VAL A 82 -9.88 17.04 19.64
CA VAL A 82 -9.98 17.18 18.19
C VAL A 82 -10.65 15.95 17.58
N SER A 83 -11.43 16.18 16.53
CA SER A 83 -12.09 15.13 15.78
C SER A 83 -11.06 14.20 15.11
N SER A 84 -11.43 12.92 14.94
CA SER A 84 -10.54 11.89 14.36
C SER A 84 -9.94 12.27 13.00
N TRP A 85 -10.65 13.07 12.19
CA TRP A 85 -10.19 13.55 10.89
C TRP A 85 -9.27 14.79 10.94
N MET A 86 -9.08 15.41 12.13
CA MET A 86 -8.15 16.53 12.34
C MET A 86 -6.94 16.14 13.21
N GLN A 87 -6.94 14.93 13.78
CA GLN A 87 -5.88 14.48 14.68
C GLN A 87 -4.54 14.32 13.96
N ASP A 88 -4.53 13.87 12.71
CA ASP A 88 -3.36 13.82 11.84
C ASP A 88 -2.78 15.24 11.65
N SER A 89 -3.62 16.21 11.28
CA SER A 89 -3.23 17.60 11.09
C SER A 89 -2.69 18.25 12.37
N TYR A 90 -3.22 17.87 13.54
CA TYR A 90 -2.71 18.34 14.83
C TYR A 90 -1.30 17.80 15.10
N ILE A 91 -1.06 16.52 14.84
CA ILE A 91 0.24 15.88 15.02
C ILE A 91 1.27 16.43 14.03
N GLU A 92 0.86 16.70 12.78
CA GLU A 92 1.71 17.37 11.78
C GLU A 92 2.10 18.78 12.22
N LYS A 93 1.13 19.59 12.69
CA LYS A 93 1.37 20.96 13.17
C LYS A 93 2.31 21.02 14.37
N GLY A 94 2.25 20.03 15.26
CA GLY A 94 3.18 19.95 16.39
C GLY A 94 4.54 19.33 16.05
N GLY A 95 4.76 18.91 14.80
CA GLY A 95 6.06 18.47 14.31
C GLY A 95 6.51 17.09 14.80
N TRP A 96 5.68 16.34 15.53
CA TRP A 96 6.04 15.03 16.06
C TRP A 96 6.09 13.94 14.98
N ALA A 97 5.45 14.16 13.83
CA ALA A 97 5.50 13.29 12.66
C ALA A 97 6.58 13.69 11.63
N THR A 98 7.38 14.72 11.90
CA THR A 98 8.46 15.17 11.00
C THR A 98 9.79 14.56 11.45
N PHE A 99 10.40 13.73 10.60
CA PHE A 99 11.64 13.02 10.91
C PHE A 99 12.86 13.69 10.24
N PRO A 100 14.05 13.64 10.87
CA PRO A 100 15.27 14.20 10.28
C PRO A 100 15.60 13.52 8.95
N GLY A 101 15.77 14.32 7.90
CA GLY A 101 15.98 13.85 6.52
C GLY A 101 14.72 13.79 5.66
N THR A 102 13.53 14.03 6.23
CA THR A 102 12.26 14.15 5.48
C THR A 102 11.74 15.59 5.57
N THR A 103 11.44 16.20 4.43
CA THR A 103 10.96 17.61 4.34
C THR A 103 9.47 17.77 4.56
N SER A 104 8.70 16.67 4.57
CA SER A 104 7.26 16.70 4.85
C SER A 104 6.89 15.49 5.72
N PRO A 105 5.98 15.65 6.71
CA PRO A 105 5.39 14.52 7.37
C PRO A 105 4.70 13.64 6.32
N GLU A 106 5.02 12.34 6.33
CA GLU A 106 4.25 11.35 5.60
C GLU A 106 2.88 11.27 6.28
N ARG A 107 1.82 11.67 5.58
CA ARG A 107 0.44 11.70 6.13
C ARG A 107 0.05 10.37 6.78
N GLY A 108 0.55 9.25 6.23
CA GLY A 108 0.33 7.91 6.80
C GLY A 108 0.94 7.75 8.20
N VAL A 109 2.07 8.40 8.47
CA VAL A 109 2.74 8.37 9.79
C VAL A 109 1.97 9.20 10.80
N ALA A 110 1.53 10.42 10.43
CA ALA A 110 0.75 11.28 11.31
C ALA A 110 -0.60 10.63 11.70
N GLN A 111 -1.29 10.05 10.71
CA GLN A 111 -2.54 9.33 10.93
C GLN A 111 -2.34 8.10 11.81
N ALA A 112 -1.31 7.28 11.55
CA ALA A 112 -1.03 6.10 12.37
C ALA A 112 -0.61 6.48 13.79
N CYS A 113 0.16 7.55 13.96
CA CYS A 113 0.54 8.09 15.26
C CYS A 113 -0.68 8.57 16.06
N ALA A 114 -1.59 9.31 15.42
CA ALA A 114 -2.87 9.72 16.02
C ALA A 114 -3.71 8.51 16.45
N SER A 115 -3.81 7.50 15.56
CA SER A 115 -4.51 6.25 15.86
C SER A 115 -3.89 5.53 17.05
N LEU A 116 -2.56 5.41 17.12
CA LEU A 116 -1.87 4.78 18.25
C LEU A 116 -2.14 5.52 19.56
N LEU A 117 -2.02 6.85 19.58
CA LEU A 117 -2.21 7.69 20.77
C LEU A 117 -3.66 7.73 21.27
N THR A 118 -4.64 7.52 20.37
CA THR A 118 -6.06 7.49 20.73
C THR A 118 -6.58 6.08 21.03
N THR A 119 -5.96 5.04 20.47
CA THR A 119 -6.31 3.63 20.70
C THR A 119 -5.64 3.07 21.97
N LEU A 120 -4.40 3.47 22.26
CA LEU A 120 -3.73 3.16 23.51
C LEU A 120 -4.37 4.03 24.62
N LYS A 121 -5.36 3.45 25.30
CA LYS A 121 -6.17 4.14 26.31
C LYS A 121 -5.38 4.44 27.58
#